data_AF-A0A6N2B390-F1
#
_entry.id   AF-A0A6N2B390-F1
#
_cell.length_a   1.000
_cell.length_b   1.000
_cell.length_c   1.000
_cell.angle_alpha   90.00
_cell.angle_beta   90.00
_cell.angle_gamma   90.00
#
_symmetry.space_group_name_H-M   'P 1'
#
loop_
_entity.id
_entity.type
_entity.pdbx_description
1 polymer ?
#
loop_
_entity_poly.entity_id
_entity_poly.type
_entity_poly.pdbx_seq_one_letter_code
_entity_poly.pdbx_strand_id
1 'polypeptide(L)'
;MTERHPIETNRTIDERVTIKWAMRILKHGESVIAMDRRLRRSPALIETVEKVLKLARQCLAHSRLARLPMKKCAEVLWGIRTQFVEKSIPKTSTSSHSTNSLGRNAKRDWEDLYTVYYSKNYKIAST
;
A
#
# COMPACT_ATOMS: atom_id res chain seq x y z
N MET A 1 1.02 5.54 -5.69
CA MET A 1 0.47 6.17 -4.46
C MET A 1 0.01 7.60 -4.71
N THR A 2 0.83 8.50 -5.25
CA THR A 2 0.42 9.89 -5.59
C THR A 2 0.42 10.19 -7.10
N GLU A 3 1.02 9.34 -7.95
CA GLU A 3 1.28 9.58 -9.40
C GLU A 3 2.14 10.83 -9.71
N ARG A 4 2.68 11.48 -8.68
CA ARG A 4 3.44 12.74 -8.79
C ARG A 4 4.94 12.48 -8.86
N HIS A 5 5.65 13.33 -9.62
CA HIS A 5 7.12 13.32 -9.61
C HIS A 5 7.63 13.84 -8.26
N PRO A 6 8.81 13.40 -7.77
CA PRO A 6 9.36 13.90 -6.51
C PRO A 6 9.47 15.43 -6.44
N ILE A 7 9.76 16.05 -7.58
CA ILE A 7 9.86 17.51 -7.76
C ILE A 7 9.05 17.91 -9.01
N GLU A 8 8.10 18.83 -8.86
CA GLU A 8 7.26 19.36 -9.95
C GLU A 8 7.46 20.87 -10.10
N THR A 9 8.21 21.30 -11.12
CA THR A 9 8.54 22.72 -11.35
C THR A 9 7.33 23.61 -11.66
N ASN A 10 6.30 23.04 -12.27
CA ASN A 10 5.07 23.72 -12.66
C ASN A 10 4.12 24.02 -11.48
N ARG A 11 4.48 23.62 -10.26
CA ARG A 11 3.68 23.84 -9.04
C ARG A 11 4.22 25.02 -8.24
N THR A 12 3.36 25.56 -7.37
CA THR A 12 3.74 26.56 -6.38
C THR A 12 4.86 26.03 -5.49
N ILE A 13 5.64 26.94 -4.90
CA ILE A 13 6.82 26.61 -4.09
C ILE A 13 6.47 25.61 -2.96
N ASP A 14 5.29 25.75 -2.36
CA ASP A 14 4.81 24.90 -1.27
C ASP A 14 4.40 23.48 -1.70
N GLU A 15 4.06 23.30 -2.97
CA GLU A 15 3.61 22.01 -3.53
C GLU A 15 4.65 21.35 -4.43
N ARG A 16 5.71 22.07 -4.80
CA ARG A 16 6.77 21.62 -5.70
C ARG A 16 7.43 20.33 -5.25
N VAL A 17 7.65 20.19 -3.94
CA VAL A 17 8.24 18.98 -3.36
C VAL A 17 7.11 18.05 -2.91
N THR A 18 6.86 17.00 -3.69
CA THR A 18 5.76 16.06 -3.48
C THR A 18 5.74 15.46 -2.08
N ILE A 19 6.92 15.23 -1.50
CA ILE A 19 7.01 14.65 -0.17
C ILE A 19 6.56 15.61 0.94
N LYS A 20 6.89 16.90 0.82
CA LYS A 20 6.45 17.95 1.76
C LYS A 20 4.95 18.14 1.65
N TRP A 21 4.44 18.17 0.42
CA TRP A 21 3.02 18.25 0.13
C TRP A 21 2.26 17.05 0.72
N ALA A 22 2.69 15.82 0.46
CA ALA A 22 2.03 14.61 0.94
C ALA A 22 2.01 14.52 2.48
N MET A 23 3.08 14.94 3.16
CA MET A 23 3.12 14.96 4.64
C MET A 23 2.18 16.02 5.23
N ARG A 24 2.00 17.16 4.56
CA ARG A 24 1.00 18.16 4.93
C ARG A 24 -0.41 17.62 4.75
N ILE A 25 -0.72 17.00 3.61
CA ILE A 25 -2.01 16.35 3.36
C ILE A 25 -2.31 15.26 4.41
N LEU A 26 -1.31 14.44 4.78
CA LEU A 26 -1.43 13.46 5.86
C LEU A 26 -1.77 14.13 7.20
N LYS A 27 -1.15 15.28 7.53
CA LYS A 27 -1.42 16.02 8.76
C LYS A 27 -2.85 16.54 8.84
N HIS A 28 -3.46 16.87 7.69
CA HIS A 28 -4.86 17.28 7.59
C HIS A 28 -5.85 16.10 7.58
N GLY A 29 -5.37 14.84 7.56
CA GLY A 29 -6.24 13.66 7.48
C GLY A 29 -6.83 13.42 6.09
N GLU A 30 -6.39 14.17 5.07
CA GLU A 30 -6.96 14.15 3.72
C GLU A 30 -6.19 13.18 2.79
N SER A 31 -5.91 11.97 3.27
CA SER A 31 -5.08 10.98 2.54
C SER A 31 -5.56 10.71 1.10
N VAL A 32 -6.86 10.86 0.85
CA VAL A 32 -7.51 10.76 -0.46
C VAL A 32 -6.94 11.74 -1.50
N ILE A 33 -6.55 12.95 -1.09
CA ILE A 33 -5.99 13.97 -1.98
C ILE A 33 -4.60 13.56 -2.47
N ALA A 34 -3.84 12.88 -1.59
CA ALA A 34 -2.54 12.31 -1.94
C ALA A 34 -2.67 10.98 -2.71
N MET A 35 -3.87 10.47 -2.99
CA MET A 35 -4.03 9.26 -3.80
C MET A 35 -3.86 9.56 -5.30
N ASP A 36 -3.23 8.60 -5.97
CA ASP A 36 -3.18 8.49 -7.43
C ASP A 36 -4.61 8.55 -8.00
N ARG A 37 -4.81 9.42 -8.99
CA ARG A 37 -6.13 9.69 -9.57
C ARG A 37 -6.70 8.48 -10.31
N ARG A 38 -5.82 7.61 -10.82
CA ARG A 38 -6.18 6.40 -11.55
C ARG A 38 -6.56 5.25 -10.62
N LEU A 39 -6.28 5.40 -9.32
CA LEU A 39 -6.59 4.39 -8.33
C LEU A 39 -8.07 4.47 -7.92
N ARG A 40 -8.79 3.35 -8.01
CA ARG A 40 -10.20 3.29 -7.57
C ARG A 40 -10.30 3.55 -6.08
N ARG A 41 -11.01 4.60 -5.70
CA ARG A 41 -11.24 4.95 -4.29
C ARG A 41 -12.20 3.94 -3.67
N SER A 42 -11.72 3.20 -2.68
CA SER A 42 -12.54 2.38 -1.79
C SER A 42 -12.15 2.69 -0.34
N PRO A 43 -13.07 2.55 0.64
CA PRO A 43 -12.75 2.82 2.05
C PRO A 43 -11.54 2.03 2.54
N ALA A 44 -11.45 0.75 2.17
CA ALA A 44 -10.31 -0.11 2.50
C ALA A 44 -9.00 0.44 1.92
N LEU A 45 -9.01 0.92 0.68
CA LEU A 45 -7.81 1.44 0.03
C LEU A 45 -7.37 2.80 0.58
N ILE A 46 -8.32 3.68 0.92
CA ILE A 46 -8.04 4.96 1.57
C ILE A 46 -7.33 4.72 2.90
N GLU A 47 -7.83 3.79 3.72
CA GLU A 47 -7.21 3.39 4.98
C GLU A 47 -5.80 2.80 4.75
N THR A 48 -5.63 1.95 3.74
CA THR A 48 -4.33 1.39 3.37
C THR A 48 -3.33 2.49 2.98
N VAL A 49 -3.74 3.45 2.14
CA VAL A 49 -2.89 4.58 1.73
C VAL A 49 -2.50 5.43 2.94
N GLU A 50 -3.43 5.69 3.85
CA GLU A 50 -3.14 6.42 5.08
C GLU A 50 -2.08 5.71 5.94
N LYS A 51 -2.19 4.38 6.10
CA LYS A 51 -1.18 3.57 6.80
C LYS A 51 0.20 3.63 6.12
N VAL A 52 0.23 3.56 4.78
CA VAL A 52 1.50 3.68 4.05
C VAL A 52 2.09 5.09 4.18
N LEU A 53 1.28 6.15 4.14
CA LEU A 53 1.75 7.53 4.41
C LEU A 53 2.31 7.68 5.82
N LYS A 54 1.68 7.04 6.83
CA LYS A 54 2.19 7.02 8.21
C LYS A 54 3.55 6.32 8.31
N LEU A 55 3.74 5.20 7.61
CA LEU A 55 5.04 4.52 7.51
C LEU A 55 6.07 5.42 6.81
N ALA A 56 5.71 6.04 5.69
CA ALA A 56 6.58 6.95 4.96
C ALA A 56 7.06 8.11 5.84
N ARG A 57 6.19 8.66 6.70
CA ARG A 57 6.56 9.70 7.68
C ARG A 57 7.69 9.25 8.61
N GLN A 58 7.65 8.00 9.07
CA GLN A 58 8.70 7.43 9.92
C GLN A 58 10.01 7.22 9.12
N CYS A 59 9.92 6.79 7.85
CA CYS A 59 11.08 6.68 6.96
C CYS A 59 11.76 8.04 6.69
N LEU A 60 11.02 9.13 6.78
CA LEU A 60 11.49 10.49 6.54
C LEU A 60 11.89 11.26 7.80
N ALA A 61 11.99 10.58 8.95
CA ALA A 61 12.40 11.23 10.19
C ALA A 61 13.70 12.04 9.98
N HIS A 62 13.75 13.22 10.60
CA HIS A 62 14.86 14.17 10.42
C HIS A 62 16.21 13.54 10.80
N SER A 63 16.24 12.88 11.97
CA SER A 63 17.38 12.08 12.41
C SER A 63 17.40 10.70 11.74
N ARG A 64 18.59 10.27 11.30
CA ARG A 64 18.80 8.92 10.74
C ARG A 64 18.47 7.82 11.75
N LEU A 65 18.77 8.04 13.03
CA LEU A 65 18.52 7.07 14.11
C LEU A 65 17.02 6.90 14.39
N ALA A 66 16.20 7.91 14.05
CA ALA A 66 14.75 7.85 14.21
C ALA A 66 14.04 7.21 13.00
N ARG A 67 14.76 6.95 11.90
CA ARG A 67 14.19 6.27 10.72
C ARG A 67 14.11 4.77 10.98
N LEU A 68 13.03 4.16 10.53
CA LEU A 68 12.89 2.71 10.58
C LEU A 68 13.95 2.03 9.70
N PRO A 69 14.57 0.94 10.15
CA PRO A 69 15.44 0.14 9.30
C PRO A 69 14.60 -0.54 8.21
N MET A 70 15.20 -0.76 7.03
CA MET A 70 14.49 -1.29 5.86
C MET A 70 13.78 -2.62 6.14
N LYS A 71 14.37 -3.50 6.96
CA LYS A 71 13.75 -4.75 7.41
C LYS A 71 12.40 -4.51 8.09
N LYS A 72 12.33 -3.54 9.01
CA LYS A 72 11.08 -3.18 9.70
C LYS A 72 10.08 -2.53 8.75
N CYS A 73 10.53 -1.72 7.79
CA CYS A 73 9.63 -1.18 6.77
C CYS A 73 8.96 -2.29 5.96
N ALA A 74 9.71 -3.33 5.58
CA ALA A 74 9.17 -4.47 4.85
C ALA A 74 8.14 -5.26 5.69
N GLU A 75 8.43 -5.51 6.97
CA GLU A 75 7.49 -6.16 7.90
C GLU A 75 6.17 -5.38 8.02
N VAL A 76 6.25 -4.06 8.19
CA VAL A 76 5.05 -3.19 8.28
C VAL A 76 4.28 -3.17 6.97
N LEU A 77 4.96 -3.05 5.82
CA LEU A 77 4.32 -3.08 4.50
C LEU A 77 3.60 -4.41 4.25
N TRP A 78 4.19 -5.53 4.68
CA TRP A 78 3.55 -6.84 4.60
C TRP A 78 2.26 -6.89 5.44
N GLY A 79 2.31 -6.41 6.68
CA GLY A 79 1.13 -6.32 7.54
C GLY A 79 0.01 -5.46 6.92
N ILE A 80 0.37 -4.31 6.34
CA ILE A 80 -0.58 -3.44 5.63
C ILE A 80 -1.21 -4.17 4.43
N ARG A 81 -0.41 -4.88 3.63
CA ARG A 81 -0.89 -5.66 2.47
C ARG A 81 -1.87 -6.74 2.92
N THR A 82 -1.53 -7.52 3.94
CA THR A 82 -2.39 -8.60 4.46
C THR A 82 -3.73 -8.07 4.94
N GLN A 83 -3.74 -6.99 5.72
CA GLN A 83 -4.97 -6.34 6.19
C GLN A 83 -5.84 -5.81 5.04
N PHE A 84 -5.22 -5.26 3.99
CA PHE A 84 -5.95 -4.81 2.81
C PHE A 84 -6.62 -5.98 2.08
N VAL A 85 -5.88 -7.08 1.87
CA VAL A 85 -6.40 -8.29 1.22
C VAL A 85 -7.61 -8.83 2.00
N GLU A 86 -7.47 -9.00 3.31
CA GLU A 86 -8.55 -9.46 4.20
C GLU A 86 -9.82 -8.60 4.09
N LYS A 87 -9.67 -7.27 4.05
CA LYS A 87 -10.80 -6.33 3.91
C LYS A 87 -11.38 -6.28 2.50
N SER A 88 -10.59 -6.64 1.48
CA SER A 88 -10.99 -6.58 0.07
C SER A 88 -11.68 -7.85 -0.43
N ILE A 89 -11.53 -8.96 0.28
CA ILE A 89 -12.22 -10.21 -0.01
C ILE A 89 -13.63 -10.11 0.61
N PRO A 90 -14.70 -10.16 -0.19
CA PRO A 90 -16.04 -10.27 0.35
C PRO A 90 -16.08 -11.54 1.22
N LYS A 91 -16.51 -11.43 2.48
CA LYS A 91 -16.81 -12.60 3.30
C LYS A 91 -17.95 -13.33 2.60
N THR A 92 -17.62 -14.32 1.77
CA THR A 92 -18.59 -15.29 1.31
C THR A 92 -19.00 -16.04 2.57
N SER A 93 -20.13 -15.65 3.15
CA SER A 93 -20.85 -16.49 4.09
C SER A 93 -20.95 -17.86 3.43
N THR A 94 -20.40 -18.89 4.08
CA THR A 94 -20.56 -20.27 3.67
C THR A 94 -22.03 -20.63 3.78
N SER A 95 -22.80 -20.30 2.75
CA SER A 95 -24.10 -20.87 2.47
C SER A 95 -23.91 -21.69 1.20
N SER A 96 -23.99 -23.00 1.38
CA SER A 96 -24.08 -24.01 0.34
C SER A 96 -25.07 -23.57 -0.75
N HIS A 97 -24.60 -23.40 -1.98
CA HIS A 97 -25.19 -24.01 -3.18
C HIS A 97 -24.37 -23.61 -4.42
N SER A 98 -23.92 -24.65 -5.13
CA SER A 98 -23.29 -24.58 -6.45
C SER A 98 -24.23 -23.97 -7.48
N THR A 99 -23.76 -22.99 -8.26
CA THR A 99 -24.02 -22.92 -9.71
C THR A 99 -22.91 -22.11 -10.40
N ASN A 100 -22.54 -22.58 -11.59
CA ASN A 100 -21.46 -22.07 -12.43
C ASN A 100 -21.70 -20.63 -12.90
N SER A 101 -20.66 -19.79 -12.85
CA SER A 101 -20.51 -18.66 -13.76
C SER A 101 -19.03 -18.46 -14.11
N LEU A 102 -18.76 -18.56 -15.41
CA LEU A 102 -17.50 -18.22 -16.05
C LEU A 102 -17.19 -16.74 -15.79
N GLY A 103 -16.01 -16.46 -15.22
CA GLY A 103 -15.56 -15.08 -14.96
C GLY A 103 -14.44 -14.93 -13.94
N ARG A 104 -13.76 -16.02 -13.55
CA ARG A 104 -12.69 -16.01 -12.54
C ARG A 104 -11.42 -16.59 -13.13
N ASN A 105 -10.55 -15.80 -13.76
CA ASN A 105 -9.20 -16.30 -14.07
C ASN A 105 -8.06 -15.28 -14.17
N ALA A 106 -8.25 -14.00 -13.82
CA ALA A 106 -7.12 -13.06 -13.73
C ALA A 106 -6.59 -12.87 -12.29
N LYS A 107 -7.41 -13.14 -11.27
CA LYS A 107 -7.09 -12.83 -9.86
C LYS A 107 -6.32 -13.95 -9.16
N ARG A 108 -6.50 -15.20 -9.60
CA ARG A 108 -5.83 -16.40 -9.05
C ARG A 108 -4.34 -16.43 -9.45
N ASP A 109 -4.02 -16.10 -10.70
CA ASP A 109 -2.64 -16.07 -11.20
C ASP A 109 -1.72 -15.12 -10.42
N TRP A 110 -2.21 -13.95 -9.99
CA TRP A 110 -1.41 -13.01 -9.19
C TRP A 110 -1.14 -13.51 -7.76
N GLU A 111 -2.08 -14.24 -7.17
CA GLU A 111 -1.93 -14.81 -5.82
C GLU A 111 -0.98 -16.01 -5.83
N ASP A 112 -1.06 -16.86 -6.86
CA ASP A 112 -0.20 -18.03 -7.04
C ASP A 112 1.24 -17.63 -7.39
N LEU A 113 1.44 -16.69 -8.32
CA LEU A 113 2.78 -16.17 -8.63
C LEU A 113 3.43 -15.48 -7.44
N TYR A 114 2.65 -14.75 -6.63
CA TYR A 114 3.15 -14.05 -5.45
C TYR A 114 3.51 -15.02 -4.32
N THR A 115 2.69 -16.05 -4.09
CA THR A 115 2.95 -17.10 -3.08
C THR A 115 4.19 -17.93 -3.46
N VAL A 116 4.34 -18.26 -4.74
CA VAL A 116 5.51 -19.01 -5.26
C VAL A 116 6.78 -18.16 -5.23
N TYR A 117 6.71 -16.87 -5.57
CA TYR A 117 7.85 -15.95 -5.52
C TYR A 117 8.33 -15.73 -4.09
N TYR A 118 7.41 -15.52 -3.14
CA TYR A 118 7.77 -15.35 -1.74
C TYR A 118 8.31 -16.67 -1.14
N SER A 119 7.73 -17.84 -1.46
CA SER A 119 8.20 -19.16 -0.97
C SER A 119 9.63 -19.53 -1.30
N LYS A 120 10.17 -18.98 -2.38
CA LYS A 120 11.58 -19.20 -2.77
C LYS A 120 12.55 -18.26 -2.07
N ASN A 121 12.11 -17.08 -1.60
CA ASN A 121 13.01 -16.04 -1.09
C ASN A 121 13.26 -16.10 0.43
N TYR A 122 12.38 -16.71 1.23
CA TYR A 122 12.62 -16.92 2.67
C TYR A 122 13.26 -18.26 3.03
N LYS A 123 13.69 -19.04 2.03
CA LYS A 123 14.48 -20.27 2.24
C LYS A 123 15.99 -20.06 2.18
N ILE A 124 16.45 -18.80 2.08
CA ILE A 124 17.86 -18.43 2.02
C ILE A 124 18.21 -17.53 3.21
N ALA A 125 18.30 -18.14 4.41
CA ALA A 125 19.10 -17.68 5.56
C ALA A 125 18.82 -18.60 6.77
N SER A 126 19.06 -19.90 6.61
CA SER A 126 19.47 -20.74 7.75
C SER A 126 20.93 -21.04 7.52
N THR A 127 21.78 -20.26 8.19
CA THR A 127 23.17 -20.65 8.49
C THR A 127 23.19 -21.00 9.97
#